data_AF-A0A2E8EGT4-F1
#
_entry.id   AF-A0A2E8EGT4-F1
#
_cell.length_a   1.000
_cell.length_b   1.000
_cell.length_c   1.000
_cell.angle_alpha   90.00
_cell.angle_beta   90.00
_cell.angle_gamma   90.00
#
_symmetry.space_group_name_H-M   'P 1'
#
loop_
_entity.id
_entity.type
_entity.pdbx_description
1 polymer ?
#
loop_
_entity_poly.entity_id
_entity_poly.type
_entity_poly.pdbx_seq_one_letter_code
_entity_poly.pdbx_strand_id
1 'polypeptide(L)'
;MLETKGKQTTIYLLFSLMIFMLVTNSSSTTESRAIPEYVRELPKALKGVCKVCHVRASGGPLNSYGDDFESSGRRTSALNDLDSDADGFSNAEELAAGSLPGDQDSTPTSKKKGINLYLLMGGASVLLIIASVAFRARNPPDS
;
A
#
# COMPACT_ATOMS: atom_id res chain seq x y z
N MET A 1 -1.12 64.36 31.60
CA MET A 1 -0.30 63.12 31.71
C MET A 1 -1.10 61.82 31.58
N LEU A 2 -2.44 61.84 31.57
CA LEU A 2 -3.28 60.64 31.39
C LEU A 2 -3.61 60.35 29.91
N GLU A 3 -3.64 61.38 29.07
CA GLU A 3 -4.04 61.29 27.65
C GLU A 3 -3.02 60.57 26.75
N THR A 4 -1.73 60.61 27.12
CA THR A 4 -0.66 59.92 26.38
C THR A 4 -0.64 58.42 26.69
N LYS A 5 -1.00 58.00 27.91
CA LYS A 5 -1.05 56.60 28.32
C LYS A 5 -2.11 55.80 27.55
N GLY A 6 -3.29 56.39 27.31
CA GLY A 6 -4.36 55.75 26.54
C GLY A 6 -3.99 55.52 25.08
N LYS A 7 -3.33 56.50 24.44
CA LYS A 7 -2.85 56.36 23.06
C LYS A 7 -1.77 55.28 22.94
N GLN A 8 -0.86 55.20 23.91
CA GLN A 8 0.21 54.20 23.93
C GLN A 8 -0.36 52.78 24.11
N THR A 9 -1.33 52.58 25.00
CA THR A 9 -1.97 51.27 25.21
C THR A 9 -2.80 50.83 24.00
N THR A 10 -3.49 51.76 23.32
CA THR A 10 -4.18 51.45 22.07
C THR A 10 -3.21 51.01 20.97
N ILE A 11 -2.06 51.67 20.84
CA ILE A 11 -1.03 51.29 19.86
C ILE A 11 -0.51 49.88 20.13
N TYR A 12 -0.20 49.53 21.40
CA TYR A 12 0.26 48.18 21.74
C TYR A 12 -0.79 47.09 21.51
N LEU A 13 -2.07 47.39 21.76
CA LEU A 13 -3.17 46.47 21.46
C LEU A 13 -3.32 46.21 19.96
N LEU A 14 -3.25 47.26 19.14
CA LEU A 14 -3.32 47.13 17.69
C LEU A 14 -2.10 46.38 17.12
N PHE A 15 -0.90 46.63 17.64
CA PHE A 15 0.31 45.92 17.22
C PHE A 15 0.27 44.43 17.61
N SER A 16 -0.22 44.12 18.81
CA SER A 16 -0.42 42.74 19.29
C SER A 16 -1.43 41.97 18.43
N LEU A 17 -2.56 42.61 18.08
CA LEU A 17 -3.58 42.04 17.20
C LEU A 17 -3.03 41.76 15.78
N MET A 18 -2.18 42.65 15.27
CA MET A 18 -1.59 42.52 13.94
C MET A 18 -0.55 41.37 13.88
N ILE A 19 0.24 41.19 14.95
CA ILE A 19 1.16 40.05 15.08
C ILE A 19 0.40 38.74 15.21
N PHE A 20 -0.73 38.72 15.95
CA PHE A 20 -1.57 37.54 16.09
C PHE A 20 -2.17 37.08 14.76
N MET A 21 -2.61 38.00 13.90
CA MET A 21 -3.09 37.70 12.55
C MET A 21 -1.98 37.19 11.60
N LEU A 22 -0.71 37.57 11.84
CA LEU A 22 0.41 37.11 11.01
C LEU A 22 0.79 35.64 11.32
N VAL A 23 0.65 35.20 12.58
CA VAL A 23 1.05 33.85 13.03
C VAL A 23 0.03 32.77 12.66
N THR A 24 -1.23 33.12 12.40
CA THR A 24 -2.30 32.17 12.07
C THR A 24 -2.42 31.82 10.59
N ASN A 25 -1.65 32.47 9.70
CA ASN A 25 -1.61 32.17 8.26
C ASN A 25 -0.72 30.97 7.91
N SER A 26 -0.72 29.94 8.74
CA SER A 26 -0.17 28.63 8.36
C SER A 26 -1.15 27.96 7.42
N SER A 27 -1.08 28.30 6.12
CA SER A 27 -1.82 27.60 5.08
C SER A 27 -1.38 26.13 5.08
N SER A 28 -2.31 25.25 5.44
CA SER A 28 -2.16 23.82 5.24
C SER A 28 -2.06 23.54 3.76
N THR A 29 -0.87 23.24 3.28
CA THR A 29 -0.66 22.66 1.96
C THR A 29 -1.30 21.28 1.97
N THR A 30 -2.53 21.16 1.46
CA THR A 30 -3.07 19.87 1.10
C THR A 30 -2.24 19.33 -0.06
N GLU A 31 -1.47 18.28 0.20
CA GLU A 31 -0.78 17.51 -0.83
C GLU A 31 -1.81 17.03 -1.85
N SER A 32 -1.85 17.67 -3.02
CA SER A 32 -2.69 17.23 -4.13
C SER A 32 -2.04 15.99 -4.75
N ARG A 33 -2.38 14.80 -4.24
CA ARG A 33 -1.99 13.54 -4.89
C ARG A 33 -2.88 13.37 -6.13
N ALA A 34 -2.37 13.79 -7.29
CA ALA A 34 -3.02 13.57 -8.57
C ALA A 34 -3.03 12.06 -8.87
N ILE A 35 -4.07 11.35 -8.41
CA ILE A 35 -4.27 9.96 -8.79
C ILE A 35 -5.00 9.96 -10.13
N PRO A 36 -4.40 9.39 -11.18
CA PRO A 36 -4.98 9.41 -12.52
C PRO A 36 -6.30 8.63 -12.57
N GLU A 37 -7.19 9.05 -13.47
CA GLU A 37 -8.58 8.57 -13.52
C GLU A 37 -8.70 7.05 -13.65
N TYR A 38 -7.77 6.41 -14.36
CA TYR A 38 -7.76 4.97 -14.61
C TYR A 38 -7.67 4.11 -13.34
N VAL A 39 -7.11 4.65 -12.25
CA VAL A 39 -7.05 3.95 -10.96
C VAL A 39 -8.45 3.72 -10.39
N ARG A 40 -9.43 4.55 -10.77
CA ARG A 40 -10.83 4.38 -10.35
C ARG A 40 -11.48 3.16 -10.99
N GLU A 41 -11.08 2.84 -12.21
CA GLU A 41 -11.58 1.71 -12.98
C GLU A 41 -11.01 0.37 -12.47
N LEU A 42 -9.89 0.37 -11.74
CA LEU A 42 -9.26 -0.88 -11.27
C LEU A 42 -10.17 -1.68 -10.33
N PRO A 43 -10.10 -3.03 -10.36
CA PRO A 43 -10.72 -3.87 -9.35
C PRO A 43 -10.29 -3.42 -7.95
N LYS A 44 -11.20 -3.50 -6.97
CA LYS A 44 -10.93 -3.04 -5.60
C LYS A 44 -9.65 -3.63 -5.00
N ALA A 45 -9.33 -4.89 -5.34
CA ALA A 45 -8.12 -5.59 -4.88
C ALA A 45 -6.82 -4.97 -5.40
N LEU A 46 -6.87 -4.28 -6.55
CA LEU A 46 -5.71 -3.71 -7.24
C LEU A 46 -5.63 -2.18 -7.12
N LYS A 47 -6.63 -1.53 -6.51
CA LYS A 47 -6.61 -0.08 -6.28
C LYS A 47 -5.44 0.30 -5.37
N GLY A 48 -4.59 1.20 -5.86
CA GLY A 48 -3.40 1.67 -5.14
C GLY A 48 -2.17 0.78 -5.28
N VAL A 49 -2.27 -0.32 -6.02
CA VAL A 49 -1.11 -1.16 -6.34
C VAL A 49 -0.41 -0.55 -7.55
N CYS A 50 0.69 0.17 -7.32
CA CYS A 50 1.45 0.80 -8.42
C CYS A 50 2.04 -0.25 -9.38
N LYS A 51 2.28 -1.48 -8.88
CA LYS A 51 2.81 -2.60 -9.66
C LYS A 51 1.90 -3.05 -10.81
N VAL A 52 0.63 -2.60 -10.84
CA VAL A 52 -0.26 -2.90 -11.97
C VAL A 52 0.28 -2.31 -13.27
N CYS A 53 0.74 -1.06 -13.26
CA CYS A 53 1.25 -0.37 -14.45
C CYS A 53 2.77 -0.14 -14.41
N HIS A 54 3.42 -0.33 -13.26
CA HIS A 54 4.84 -0.05 -13.09
C HIS A 54 5.61 -1.30 -12.67
N VAL A 55 6.90 -1.35 -13.04
CA VAL A 55 7.78 -2.46 -12.67
C VAL A 55 7.95 -2.58 -11.14
N ARG A 56 7.85 -1.48 -10.39
CA ARG A 56 8.06 -1.46 -8.93
C ARG A 56 6.81 -1.03 -8.18
N ALA A 57 6.66 -1.52 -6.96
CA ALA A 57 5.53 -1.19 -6.08
C ALA A 57 5.48 0.30 -5.64
N SER A 58 6.62 1.01 -5.72
CA SER A 58 6.70 2.45 -5.51
C SER A 58 6.46 3.28 -6.80
N GLY A 59 6.17 2.63 -7.93
CA GLY A 59 6.08 3.26 -9.25
C GLY A 59 7.38 3.13 -10.05
N GLY A 60 7.60 4.03 -11.03
CA GLY A 60 8.81 4.06 -11.85
C GLY A 60 8.52 3.83 -13.33
N PRO A 61 9.42 3.18 -14.09
CA PRO A 61 9.15 2.78 -15.47
C PRO A 61 7.88 1.93 -15.57
N LEU A 62 7.18 2.04 -16.70
CA LEU A 62 6.04 1.21 -17.00
C LEU A 62 6.48 -0.25 -17.15
N ASN A 63 5.60 -1.18 -16.77
CA ASN A 63 5.71 -2.58 -17.18
C ASN A 63 5.02 -2.76 -18.55
N SER A 64 5.04 -3.97 -19.10
CA SER A 64 4.44 -4.24 -20.41
C SER A 64 2.96 -3.84 -20.48
N TYR A 65 2.16 -4.20 -19.46
CA TYR A 65 0.77 -3.74 -19.35
C TYR A 65 0.63 -2.22 -19.29
N GLY A 66 1.52 -1.54 -18.58
CA GLY A 66 1.56 -0.09 -18.49
C GLY A 66 1.83 0.57 -19.83
N ASP A 67 2.77 0.03 -20.61
CA ASP A 67 3.10 0.48 -21.96
C ASP A 67 1.92 0.25 -22.91
N ASP A 68 1.28 -0.92 -22.85
CA ASP A 68 0.10 -1.22 -23.66
C ASP A 68 -1.07 -0.32 -23.29
N PHE A 69 -1.29 -0.07 -21.99
CA PHE A 69 -2.30 0.84 -21.48
C PHE A 69 -2.08 2.28 -21.94
N GLU A 70 -0.83 2.74 -21.96
CA GLU A 70 -0.47 4.07 -22.48
C GLU A 70 -0.71 4.14 -24.00
N SER A 71 -0.31 3.10 -24.74
CA SER A 71 -0.48 3.03 -26.19
C SER A 71 -1.95 2.97 -26.63
N SER A 72 -2.80 2.28 -25.85
CA SER A 72 -4.25 2.20 -26.08
C SER A 72 -4.98 3.46 -25.62
N GLY A 73 -4.28 4.36 -24.93
CA GLY A 73 -4.78 5.64 -24.44
C GLY A 73 -5.86 5.54 -23.36
N ARG A 74 -6.14 4.33 -22.84
CA ARG A 74 -7.09 3.97 -21.76
C ARG A 74 -7.40 2.47 -21.71
N ARG A 75 -8.20 2.04 -20.72
CA ARG A 75 -8.74 0.68 -20.65
C ARG A 75 -9.82 0.47 -21.70
N THR A 76 -9.42 -0.04 -22.86
CA THR A 76 -10.31 -0.41 -23.97
C THR A 76 -10.57 -1.91 -23.96
N SER A 77 -11.59 -2.38 -24.70
CA SER A 77 -11.79 -3.82 -24.91
C SER A 77 -10.57 -4.46 -25.57
N ALA A 78 -9.91 -3.76 -26.51
CA ALA A 78 -8.70 -4.26 -27.15
C ALA A 78 -7.54 -4.48 -26.16
N LEU A 79 -7.37 -3.60 -25.16
CA LEU A 79 -6.38 -3.81 -24.11
C LEU A 79 -6.75 -5.00 -23.22
N ASN A 80 -8.04 -5.15 -22.89
CA ASN A 80 -8.53 -6.26 -22.08
C ASN A 80 -8.32 -7.63 -22.74
N ASP A 81 -8.40 -7.69 -24.08
CA ASP A 81 -8.20 -8.91 -24.87
C ASP A 81 -6.71 -9.23 -25.12
N LEU A 82 -5.80 -8.31 -24.78
CA LEU A 82 -4.36 -8.50 -24.93
C LEU A 82 -3.80 -9.32 -23.76
N ASP A 83 -2.72 -10.04 -24.02
CA ASP A 83 -1.87 -10.71 -23.04
C ASP A 83 -0.56 -9.91 -23.00
N SER A 84 -0.49 -8.94 -22.09
CA SER A 84 0.57 -7.93 -22.06
C SER A 84 1.91 -8.49 -21.58
N ASP A 85 1.91 -9.53 -20.76
CA ASP A 85 3.15 -10.17 -20.27
C ASP A 85 3.45 -11.51 -20.92
N ALA A 86 2.59 -11.99 -21.81
CA ALA A 86 2.73 -13.23 -22.58
C ALA A 86 2.75 -14.49 -21.69
N ASP A 87 2.00 -14.49 -20.58
CA ASP A 87 1.87 -15.62 -19.67
C ASP A 87 0.76 -16.62 -20.09
N GLY A 88 -0.03 -16.26 -21.12
CA GLY A 88 -1.12 -17.06 -21.67
C GLY A 88 -2.51 -16.70 -21.12
N PHE A 89 -2.63 -15.68 -20.28
CA PHE A 89 -3.90 -15.14 -19.79
C PHE A 89 -4.12 -13.72 -20.33
N SER A 90 -5.38 -13.39 -20.60
CA SER A 90 -5.70 -12.02 -21.01
C SER A 90 -5.70 -11.07 -19.82
N ASN A 91 -5.39 -9.80 -20.09
CA ASN A 91 -5.44 -8.72 -19.11
C ASN A 91 -6.78 -8.67 -18.35
N ALA A 92 -7.90 -8.98 -19.03
CA ALA A 92 -9.22 -9.06 -18.42
C ALA A 92 -9.34 -10.17 -17.37
N GLU A 93 -8.86 -11.38 -17.69
CA GLU A 93 -8.91 -12.54 -16.81
C GLU A 93 -8.10 -12.30 -15.54
N GLU A 94 -6.94 -11.69 -15.70
CA GLU A 94 -6.05 -11.35 -14.60
C GLU A 94 -6.61 -10.28 -13.68
N LEU A 95 -7.11 -9.17 -14.25
CA LEU A 95 -7.76 -8.13 -13.47
C LEU A 95 -8.99 -8.68 -12.73
N ALA A 96 -9.76 -9.57 -13.35
CA ALA A 96 -10.89 -10.24 -12.71
C ALA A 96 -10.46 -11.15 -11.55
N ALA A 97 -9.32 -11.84 -11.69
CA ALA A 97 -8.73 -12.66 -10.64
C ALA A 97 -7.98 -11.86 -9.56
N GLY A 98 -7.72 -10.57 -9.81
CA GLY A 98 -6.92 -9.71 -8.95
C GLY A 98 -5.41 -10.00 -9.03
N SER A 99 -4.97 -10.54 -10.17
CA SER A 99 -3.58 -10.74 -10.52
C SER A 99 -3.02 -9.53 -11.29
N LEU A 100 -1.76 -9.59 -11.75
CA LEU A 100 -1.03 -8.42 -12.26
C LEU A 100 -0.68 -8.64 -13.74
N PRO A 101 -1.34 -7.95 -14.67
CA PRO A 101 -1.22 -8.22 -16.11
C PRO A 101 0.11 -7.84 -16.79
N GLY A 102 1.08 -7.41 -15.99
CA GLY A 102 2.42 -7.05 -16.46
C GLY A 102 3.49 -7.84 -15.71
N ASP A 103 3.15 -9.01 -15.18
CA ASP A 103 3.96 -9.83 -14.29
C ASP A 103 3.65 -11.33 -14.49
N GLN A 104 4.44 -12.01 -15.32
CA GLN A 104 4.28 -13.42 -15.70
C GLN A 104 4.20 -14.40 -14.51
N ASP A 105 4.73 -14.02 -13.35
CA ASP A 105 4.68 -14.82 -12.13
C ASP A 105 3.35 -14.67 -11.37
N SER A 106 2.49 -13.75 -11.80
CA SER A 106 1.23 -13.37 -11.17
C SER A 106 0.04 -13.78 -12.02
N THR A 107 -0.19 -15.09 -12.15
CA THR A 107 -1.29 -15.62 -12.96
C THR A 107 -2.63 -15.73 -12.20
N PRO A 108 -3.79 -15.83 -12.88
CA PRO A 108 -5.10 -16.04 -12.24
C PRO A 108 -5.18 -17.31 -11.38
N THR A 109 -4.39 -18.33 -11.76
CA THR A 109 -4.37 -19.64 -11.10
C THR A 109 -3.37 -19.72 -9.96
N SER A 110 -2.55 -18.68 -9.77
CA SER A 110 -1.64 -18.51 -8.64
C SER A 110 -2.48 -18.27 -7.38
N LYS A 111 -3.10 -19.33 -6.84
CA LYS A 111 -3.65 -19.33 -5.49
C LYS A 111 -2.58 -18.74 -4.60
N LYS A 112 -2.89 -17.63 -3.92
CA LYS A 112 -2.09 -17.09 -2.81
C LYS A 112 -1.58 -18.30 -2.02
N LYS A 113 -0.27 -18.52 -2.02
CA LYS A 113 0.41 -19.47 -1.15
C LYS A 113 0.34 -18.92 0.29
N GLY A 114 -0.87 -18.66 0.75
CA GLY A 114 -1.18 -18.33 2.12
C GLY A 114 -1.04 -19.61 2.91
N ILE A 115 -0.14 -19.55 3.90
CA ILE A 115 -0.14 -20.35 5.12
C ILE A 115 0.06 -21.87 4.94
N ASN A 116 1.33 -22.32 4.96
CA ASN A 116 1.75 -23.52 5.72
C ASN A 116 3.28 -23.77 5.73
N LEU A 117 4.13 -22.75 5.60
CA LEU A 117 5.57 -22.98 5.81
C LEU A 117 5.92 -23.18 7.31
N TYR A 118 5.06 -22.69 8.23
CA TYR A 118 5.29 -22.81 9.67
C TYR A 118 5.01 -24.21 10.24
N LEU A 119 4.20 -25.03 9.56
CA LEU A 119 3.83 -26.36 10.07
C LEU A 119 4.87 -27.44 9.78
N LEU A 120 5.69 -27.28 8.74
CA LEU A 120 6.74 -28.25 8.39
C LEU A 120 8.01 -28.12 9.24
N MET A 121 8.30 -26.93 9.78
CA MET A 121 9.52 -26.69 10.57
C MET A 121 9.27 -26.55 12.08
N GLY A 122 8.01 -26.39 12.54
CA GLY A 122 7.68 -26.16 13.95
C GLY A 122 7.03 -27.32 14.71
N GLY A 123 6.56 -28.37 14.02
CA GLY A 123 5.80 -29.46 14.66
C GLY A 123 6.65 -30.49 15.41
N ALA A 124 7.89 -30.71 14.98
CA ALA A 124 8.76 -31.72 15.58
C ALA A 124 9.31 -31.30 16.96
N SER A 125 9.52 -30.00 17.18
CA SER A 125 10.13 -29.47 18.41
C SER A 125 9.17 -29.51 19.61
N VAL A 126 7.86 -29.32 19.41
CA VAL A 126 6.88 -29.38 20.51
C VAL A 126 6.63 -30.83 20.96
N LEU A 127 6.66 -31.79 20.04
CA LEU A 127 6.48 -33.22 20.34
C LEU A 127 7.66 -33.81 21.14
N LEU A 128 8.90 -33.38 20.86
CA LEU A 128 10.09 -33.82 21.61
C LEU A 128 10.13 -33.29 23.05
N ILE A 129 9.60 -32.08 23.30
CA ILE A 129 9.52 -31.51 24.65
C ILE A 129 8.50 -32.28 25.49
N ILE A 130 7.32 -32.60 24.95
CA ILE A 130 6.29 -33.37 25.67
C ILE A 130 6.77 -34.81 25.97
N ALA A 131 7.45 -35.45 25.01
CA ALA A 131 8.02 -36.79 25.23
C ALA A 131 9.08 -36.81 26.34
N SER A 132 9.91 -35.76 26.42
CA SER A 132 10.97 -35.63 27.43
C SER A 132 10.42 -35.42 28.85
N VAL A 133 9.36 -34.60 28.98
CA VAL A 133 8.67 -34.37 30.26
C VAL A 133 7.92 -35.64 30.70
N ALA A 134 7.28 -36.36 29.78
CA ALA A 134 6.59 -37.60 30.07
C ALA A 134 7.55 -38.75 30.44
N PHE A 135 8.75 -38.82 29.83
CA PHE A 135 9.78 -39.81 30.18
C PHE A 135 10.36 -39.58 31.58
N ARG A 136 10.61 -38.31 31.96
CA ARG A 136 11.11 -37.95 33.30
C ARG A 136 10.08 -38.22 34.40
N ALA A 137 8.78 -38.07 34.11
CA ALA A 137 7.72 -38.38 35.05
C ALA A 137 7.54 -39.90 35.29
N ARG A 138 7.95 -40.74 34.32
CA ARG A 138 7.78 -42.19 34.40
C ARG A 138 8.97 -42.91 35.06
N ASN A 139 10.15 -42.29 35.09
CA ASN A 139 11.35 -42.78 35.77
C ASN A 139 11.92 -41.68 36.69
N PRO A 140 11.36 -41.48 37.90
CA PRO A 140 11.99 -40.61 38.89
C PRO A 140 13.37 -41.18 39.27
N PRO A 141 14.39 -40.34 39.51
CA PRO A 141 15.67 -40.84 39.98
C PRO A 141 15.49 -41.44 41.37
N ASP A 142 15.88 -42.69 41.54
CA ASP A 142 15.99 -43.33 42.85
C ASP A 142 16.95 -42.50 43.70
N SER A 143 16.50 -42.09 44.89
CA SER A 143 17.20 -41.20 45.83
C SER A 143 18.51 -41.78 46.34
#